data_AF-A0A961M282-F1
#
_entry.id   AF-A0A961M282-F1
#
_cell.length_a   1.000
_cell.length_b   1.000
_cell.length_c   1.000
_cell.angle_alpha   90.00
_cell.angle_beta   90.00
_cell.angle_gamma   90.00
#
_symmetry.space_group_name_H-M   'P 1'
#
loop_
_entity.id
_entity.type
_entity.pdbx_description
1 polymer ?
#
loop_
_entity_poly.entity_id
_entity_poly.type
_entity_poly.pdbx_seq_one_letter_code
_entity_poly.pdbx_strand_id
1 'polypeptide(L)'
;MFDRASRLASRILETPIALLSLVDTERQFFKSATGLPDDLTGTPLSHSFCQYVVSGQSPLAVSDARQHPLLRTNGAVADLEVIAYLGVPVRSEDGAVLGSFCAIDHKPRDWTDADLADLTDLAAIVETEVALRRAVSERQLLVSELNHRVKNLFSVVGGIVRVSRATGEDARALSDRLEGLSRAHALIGPAIHADKPAETGTGLNVLLETLLAPWATSGTRWAIAGDDIAVGPRATTSLTLAFHELATNAAKYGALSGHDADATLMIDWTVEGTDLVLRWRETGTCPAADTPAPGGFGTQLVGLTLTGQLGGTVETTAGDGILNHDVRLSLDALSR
;
A
#
# COMPACT_ATOMS: atom_id res chain seq x y z
N MET A 1 14.50 -11.91 22.70
CA MET A 1 15.84 -11.48 22.24
C MET A 1 16.26 -10.25 23.05
N PHE A 2 15.51 -9.15 22.99
CA PHE A 2 15.71 -7.95 23.81
C PHE A 2 15.86 -8.23 25.33
N ASP A 3 14.97 -9.02 25.93
CA ASP A 3 15.08 -9.37 27.37
C ASP A 3 16.35 -10.15 27.70
N ARG A 4 16.89 -10.90 26.73
CA ARG A 4 18.16 -11.61 26.89
C ARG A 4 19.32 -10.62 26.89
N ALA A 5 19.28 -9.61 26.02
CA ALA A 5 20.28 -8.55 25.99
C ALA A 5 20.28 -7.76 27.30
N SER A 6 19.11 -7.30 27.79
CA SER A 6 18.99 -6.61 29.08
C SER A 6 19.55 -7.44 30.24
N ARG A 7 19.20 -8.73 30.32
CA ARG A 7 19.73 -9.63 31.35
C ARG A 7 21.25 -9.86 31.22
N LEU A 8 21.79 -9.91 29.99
CA LEU A 8 23.23 -10.04 29.78
C LEU A 8 23.97 -8.77 30.20
N ALA A 9 23.45 -7.58 29.85
CA ALA A 9 24.03 -6.31 30.27
C ALA A 9 24.09 -6.19 31.79
N SER A 10 22.99 -6.46 32.49
CA SER A 10 22.94 -6.47 33.96
C SER A 10 23.95 -7.46 34.57
N ARG A 11 24.16 -8.63 33.96
CA ARG A 11 25.12 -9.62 34.46
C ARG A 11 26.58 -9.27 34.16
N ILE A 12 26.88 -8.77 32.97
CA ILE A 12 28.25 -8.42 32.55
C ILE A 12 28.74 -7.20 33.31
N LEU A 13 27.88 -6.19 33.42
CA LEU A 13 28.18 -4.95 34.12
C LEU A 13 27.92 -5.06 35.63
N GLU A 14 27.41 -6.19 36.13
CA GLU A 14 27.07 -6.38 37.55
C GLU A 14 26.17 -5.27 38.11
N THR A 15 25.20 -4.81 37.31
CA THR A 15 24.23 -3.79 37.72
C THR A 15 22.88 -4.41 38.05
N PRO A 16 22.12 -3.86 39.02
CA PRO A 16 20.79 -4.39 39.34
C PRO A 16 19.81 -4.20 38.19
N ILE A 17 19.96 -3.12 37.41
CA ILE A 17 19.02 -2.75 36.36
C ILE A 17 19.76 -2.62 35.02
N ALA A 18 19.13 -3.14 33.96
CA ALA A 18 19.49 -2.85 32.59
C ALA A 18 18.24 -2.91 31.70
N LEU A 19 18.13 -1.99 30.75
CA LEU A 19 16.95 -1.87 29.91
C LEU A 19 17.26 -1.36 28.51
N LEU A 20 16.44 -1.78 27.56
CA LEU A 20 16.33 -1.17 26.25
C LEU A 20 15.12 -0.26 26.27
N SER A 21 15.33 1.00 25.92
CA SER A 21 14.26 1.99 25.83
C SER A 21 14.18 2.62 24.47
N LEU A 22 12.95 2.99 24.10
CA LEU A 22 12.63 3.84 22.95
C LEU A 22 12.09 5.16 23.50
N VAL A 23 12.50 6.27 22.90
CA VAL A 23 12.13 7.61 23.37
C VAL A 23 11.39 8.34 22.25
N ASP A 24 10.21 8.86 22.56
CA ASP A 24 9.47 9.76 21.66
C ASP A 24 9.38 11.18 22.26
N THR A 25 8.54 12.03 21.69
CA THR A 25 8.38 13.43 22.11
C THR A 25 7.70 13.61 23.46
N GLU A 26 7.01 12.60 23.97
CA GLU A 26 6.18 12.70 25.18
C GLU A 26 6.67 11.81 26.32
N ARG A 27 7.27 10.66 26.01
CA ARG A 27 7.65 9.66 27.00
C ARG A 27 8.77 8.71 26.54
N GLN A 28 9.25 7.94 27.50
CA GLN A 28 10.13 6.81 27.30
C GLN A 28 9.35 5.51 27.50
N PHE A 29 9.53 4.56 26.58
CA PHE A 29 9.01 3.21 26.70
C PHE A 29 10.12 2.21 26.90
N PHE A 30 9.89 1.20 27.73
CA PHE A 30 10.83 0.11 27.96
C PHE A 30 10.46 -1.06 27.05
N LYS A 31 11.30 -1.30 26.04
CA LYS A 31 11.12 -2.43 25.13
C LYS A 31 11.53 -3.75 25.80
N SER A 32 12.52 -3.70 26.67
CA SER A 32 12.90 -4.77 27.58
C SER A 32 13.56 -4.19 28.82
N ALA A 33 13.40 -4.85 29.95
CA ALA A 33 14.02 -4.45 31.20
C ALA A 33 14.42 -5.68 32.03
N THR A 34 15.36 -5.48 32.94
CA THR A 34 15.73 -6.41 34.00
C THR A 34 15.94 -5.58 35.26
N GLY A 35 15.49 -6.07 36.41
CA GLY A 35 15.61 -5.37 37.69
C GLY A 35 14.56 -4.30 37.97
N LEU A 36 13.56 -4.13 37.09
CA LEU A 36 12.41 -3.24 37.30
C LEU A 36 11.13 -4.05 37.59
N PRO A 37 10.13 -3.45 38.24
CA PRO A 37 8.79 -4.04 38.38
C PRO A 37 8.16 -4.38 37.02
N ASP A 38 7.46 -5.51 36.93
CA ASP A 38 6.86 -6.02 35.68
C ASP A 38 5.79 -5.08 35.08
N ASP A 39 5.14 -4.26 35.92
CA ASP A 39 4.11 -3.29 35.52
C ASP A 39 4.69 -1.96 35.02
N LEU A 40 5.98 -1.70 35.28
CA LEU A 40 6.65 -0.49 34.85
C LEU A 40 7.13 -0.63 33.39
N THR A 41 6.31 -0.14 32.46
CA THR A 41 6.56 -0.25 31.01
C THR A 41 7.17 1.01 30.39
N GLY A 42 7.38 2.07 31.18
CA GLY A 42 7.93 3.33 30.71
C GLY A 42 7.81 4.44 31.75
N THR A 43 8.31 5.62 31.38
CA THR A 43 8.33 6.81 32.24
C THR A 43 8.08 8.08 31.43
N PRO A 44 7.56 9.17 32.04
CA PRO A 44 7.57 10.48 31.41
C PRO A 44 9.02 10.95 31.18
N LEU A 45 9.22 11.90 30.25
CA LEU A 45 10.54 12.45 29.96
C LEU A 45 11.22 13.12 31.18
N SER A 46 10.45 13.63 32.14
CA SER A 46 10.96 14.15 33.42
C SER A 46 11.73 13.12 34.26
N HIS A 47 11.58 11.82 33.95
CA HIS A 47 12.20 10.68 34.59
C HIS A 47 13.12 9.90 33.64
N SER A 48 13.43 10.47 32.47
CA SER A 48 14.24 9.79 31.46
C SER A 48 15.67 10.31 31.44
N PHE A 49 16.64 9.45 31.74
CA PHE A 49 18.05 9.71 31.42
C PHE A 49 18.35 9.39 29.96
N CYS A 50 17.65 8.40 29.41
CA CYS A 50 17.83 7.93 28.04
C CYS A 50 17.53 9.01 26.99
N GLN A 51 16.65 9.98 27.29
CA GLN A 51 16.40 11.12 26.39
C GLN A 51 17.69 11.92 26.10
N TYR A 52 18.64 11.97 27.03
CA TYR A 52 19.89 12.71 26.85
C TYR A 52 20.86 11.95 25.92
N VAL A 53 20.82 10.61 25.93
CA VAL A 53 21.52 9.77 24.94
C VAL A 53 20.92 9.96 23.55
N VAL A 54 19.59 9.99 23.45
CA VAL A 54 18.89 10.16 22.17
C VAL A 54 19.12 11.56 21.58
N SER A 55 18.93 12.60 22.39
CA SER A 55 19.15 14.00 21.95
C SER A 55 20.62 14.33 21.71
N GLY A 56 21.53 13.78 22.51
CA GLY A 56 22.97 13.96 22.34
C GLY A 56 23.60 13.09 21.24
N GLN A 57 22.91 12.04 20.80
CA GLN A 57 23.38 11.03 19.85
C GLN A 57 24.71 10.35 20.23
N SER A 58 25.04 10.37 21.52
CA SER A 58 26.31 9.88 22.08
C SER A 58 26.07 9.10 23.35
N PRO A 59 27.00 8.21 23.74
CA PRO A 59 26.96 7.58 25.06
C PRO A 59 26.91 8.61 26.20
N LEU A 60 26.28 8.24 27.30
CA LEU A 60 26.22 9.02 28.53
C LEU A 60 26.60 8.12 29.71
N ALA A 61 27.72 8.45 30.34
CA ALA A 61 28.20 7.80 31.56
C ALA A 61 28.09 8.78 32.74
N VAL A 62 27.40 8.36 33.79
CA VAL A 62 27.11 9.16 34.98
C VAL A 62 27.46 8.33 36.20
N SER A 63 28.48 8.76 36.93
CA SER A 63 28.93 8.05 38.13
C SER A 63 28.02 8.28 39.33
N ASP A 64 27.53 9.52 39.51
CA ASP A 64 26.56 9.88 40.56
C ASP A 64 25.64 11.00 40.08
N ALA A 65 24.40 10.66 39.75
CA ALA A 65 23.40 11.56 39.22
C ALA A 65 23.00 12.68 40.18
N ARG A 66 23.15 12.47 41.49
CA ARG A 66 22.86 13.48 42.52
C ARG A 66 23.80 14.68 42.43
N GLN A 67 24.98 14.47 41.84
CA GLN A 67 26.01 15.48 41.65
C GLN A 67 26.04 16.01 40.20
N HIS A 68 25.36 15.32 39.28
CA HIS A 68 25.41 15.64 37.86
C HIS A 68 24.61 16.92 37.54
N PRO A 69 25.21 17.95 36.90
CA PRO A 69 24.59 19.26 36.70
C PRO A 69 23.22 19.22 36.00
N LEU A 70 23.06 18.31 35.03
CA LEU A 70 21.83 18.17 34.23
C LEU A 70 20.81 17.18 34.80
N LEU A 71 21.24 16.25 35.67
CA LEU A 71 20.40 15.10 36.06
C LEU A 71 19.98 15.14 37.53
N ARG A 72 20.66 15.93 38.38
CA ARG A 72 20.35 16.01 39.82
C ARG A 72 18.91 16.41 40.15
N THR A 73 18.21 17.09 39.25
CA THR A 73 16.80 17.49 39.40
C THR A 73 15.84 16.61 38.60
N ASN A 74 16.33 15.57 37.94
CA ASN A 74 15.50 14.61 37.21
C ASN A 74 14.75 13.73 38.22
N GLY A 75 13.46 13.49 37.99
CA GLY A 75 12.62 12.75 38.94
C GLY A 75 13.10 11.33 39.20
N ALA A 76 13.75 10.69 38.22
CA ALA A 76 14.28 9.34 38.37
C ALA A 76 15.36 9.21 39.46
N VAL A 77 16.04 10.31 39.84
CA VAL A 77 17.03 10.28 40.94
C VAL A 77 16.33 10.03 42.28
N ALA A 78 15.21 10.72 42.53
CA ALA A 78 14.49 10.64 43.80
C ALA A 78 13.49 9.49 43.83
N ASP A 79 12.76 9.29 42.74
CA ASP A 79 11.58 8.40 42.71
C ASP A 79 11.94 6.97 42.30
N LEU A 80 13.03 6.79 41.54
CA LEU A 80 13.48 5.50 41.00
C LEU A 80 14.89 5.11 41.46
N GLU A 81 15.51 5.93 42.31
CA GLU A 81 16.88 5.75 42.83
C GLU A 81 17.91 5.49 41.72
N VAL A 82 17.81 6.18 40.58
CA VAL A 82 18.79 6.10 39.49
C VAL A 82 20.01 6.94 39.85
N ILE A 83 21.03 6.31 40.44
CA ILE A 83 22.22 6.99 40.95
C ILE A 83 23.39 6.90 39.96
N ALA A 84 23.73 5.71 39.48
CA ALA A 84 24.70 5.56 38.40
C ALA A 84 23.98 5.12 37.13
N TYR A 85 24.43 5.64 35.99
CA TYR A 85 23.83 5.37 34.69
C TYR A 85 24.91 5.28 33.61
N LEU A 86 24.87 4.21 32.83
CA LEU A 86 25.61 4.10 31.58
C LEU A 86 24.63 3.78 30.46
N GLY A 87 24.52 4.68 29.49
CA GLY A 87 23.63 4.50 28.35
C GLY A 87 24.37 4.69 27.03
N VAL A 88 24.08 3.80 26.08
CA VAL A 88 24.55 3.92 24.70
C VAL A 88 23.35 4.06 23.75
N PRO A 89 23.52 4.80 22.64
CA PRO A 89 22.46 4.96 21.64
C PRO A 89 22.18 3.65 20.90
N VAL A 90 20.90 3.43 20.58
CA VAL A 90 20.43 2.34 19.70
C VAL A 90 19.88 2.96 18.43
N ARG A 91 20.44 2.59 17.28
CA ARG A 91 20.18 3.19 15.98
C ARG A 91 19.33 2.31 15.07
N SER A 92 18.61 2.95 14.16
CA SER A 92 18.08 2.31 12.96
C SER A 92 19.18 2.10 11.92
N GLU A 93 18.86 1.32 10.89
CA GLU A 93 19.73 1.13 9.71
C GLU A 93 20.06 2.46 9.00
N ASP A 94 19.14 3.42 9.03
CA ASP A 94 19.33 4.77 8.48
C ASP A 94 20.19 5.69 9.38
N GLY A 95 20.68 5.19 10.51
CA GLY A 95 21.50 5.93 11.46
C GLY A 95 20.72 6.79 12.47
N ALA A 96 19.39 6.82 12.41
CA ALA A 96 18.57 7.56 13.37
C ALA A 96 18.60 6.89 14.75
N VAL A 97 18.81 7.65 15.82
CA VAL A 97 18.81 7.11 17.20
C VAL A 97 17.36 6.91 17.66
N LEU A 98 16.95 5.65 17.78
CA LEU A 98 15.60 5.25 18.19
C LEU A 98 15.40 5.30 19.70
N GLY A 99 16.50 5.20 20.45
CA GLY A 99 16.45 5.01 21.89
C GLY A 99 17.82 4.78 22.51
N SER A 100 17.83 4.19 23.71
CA SER A 100 19.05 3.88 24.44
C SER A 100 18.99 2.50 25.07
N PHE A 101 20.12 1.81 25.02
CA PHE A 101 20.39 0.63 25.83
C PHE A 101 21.26 1.04 27.01
N CYS A 102 20.79 0.79 28.23
CA CYS A 102 21.44 1.32 29.42
C CYS A 102 21.50 0.34 30.58
N ALA A 103 22.47 0.57 31.47
CA ALA A 103 22.65 -0.07 32.75
C ALA A 103 22.54 0.98 33.87
N ILE A 104 21.90 0.62 34.98
CA ILE A 104 21.56 1.52 36.08
C ILE A 104 21.92 0.87 37.41
N ASP A 105 22.44 1.67 38.33
CA ASP A 105 22.72 1.28 39.71
C ASP A 105 22.13 2.28 40.70
N HIS A 106 21.77 1.78 41.89
CA HIS A 106 21.29 2.56 43.03
C HIS A 106 22.44 3.13 43.87
N LYS A 107 23.70 2.83 43.49
CA LYS A 107 24.91 3.33 44.14
C LYS A 107 25.82 4.00 43.12
N PRO A 108 26.70 4.92 43.56
CA PRO A 108 27.70 5.49 42.67
C PRO A 108 28.62 4.43 42.07
N ARG A 109 29.03 4.62 40.82
CA ARG A 109 29.88 3.69 40.09
C ARG A 109 30.86 4.42 39.18
N ASP A 110 32.09 3.94 39.11
CA ASP A 110 33.07 4.40 38.12
C ASP A 110 32.97 3.52 36.88
N TRP A 111 32.41 4.08 35.81
CA TRP A 111 32.29 3.40 34.52
C TRP A 111 33.64 3.39 33.80
N THR A 112 34.07 2.20 33.40
CA THR A 112 35.31 2.00 32.66
C THR A 112 35.07 2.02 31.15
N ASP A 113 36.14 2.19 30.37
CA ASP A 113 36.07 2.05 28.91
C ASP A 113 35.62 0.63 28.50
N ALA A 114 35.91 -0.38 29.32
CA ALA A 114 35.45 -1.75 29.11
C ALA A 114 33.92 -1.87 29.31
N ASP A 115 33.37 -1.24 30.35
CA ASP A 115 31.91 -1.21 30.57
C ASP A 115 31.18 -0.57 29.38
N LEU A 116 31.73 0.54 28.86
CA LEU A 116 31.19 1.22 27.69
C LEU A 116 31.29 0.35 26.43
N ALA A 117 32.42 -0.32 26.22
CA ALA A 117 32.61 -1.22 25.08
C ALA A 117 31.62 -2.40 25.13
N ASP A 118 31.51 -3.09 26.27
CA ASP A 118 30.60 -4.22 26.45
C ASP A 118 29.14 -3.82 26.20
N LEU A 119 28.71 -2.67 26.73
CA LEU A 119 27.35 -2.19 26.51
C LEU A 119 27.11 -1.78 25.05
N THR A 120 28.12 -1.19 24.38
CA THR A 120 28.06 -0.82 22.96
C THR A 120 27.93 -2.07 22.07
N ASP A 121 28.68 -3.13 22.36
CA ASP A 121 28.60 -4.40 21.61
C ASP A 121 27.23 -5.06 21.77
N LEU A 122 26.67 -5.05 22.99
CA LEU A 122 25.30 -5.53 23.21
C LEU A 122 24.25 -4.67 22.50
N ALA A 123 24.45 -3.35 22.45
CA ALA A 123 23.58 -2.46 21.71
C ALA A 123 23.62 -2.75 20.20
N ALA A 124 24.79 -3.02 19.61
CA ALA A 124 24.92 -3.40 18.21
C ALA A 124 24.16 -4.71 17.86
N ILE A 125 24.15 -5.67 18.80
CA ILE A 125 23.33 -6.89 18.67
C ILE A 125 21.84 -6.55 18.68
N VAL A 126 21.41 -5.62 19.56
CA VAL A 126 20.03 -5.13 19.61
C VAL A 126 19.65 -4.40 18.31
N GLU A 127 20.52 -3.54 17.78
CA GLU A 127 20.34 -2.84 16.50
C GLU A 127 20.13 -3.83 15.36
N THR A 128 20.92 -4.90 15.31
CA THR A 128 20.78 -5.97 14.31
C THR A 128 19.41 -6.66 14.39
N GLU A 129 18.90 -6.94 15.61
CA GLU A 129 17.56 -7.52 15.78
C GLU A 129 16.45 -6.56 15.37
N VAL A 130 16.60 -5.26 15.66
CA VAL A 130 15.64 -4.24 15.24
C VAL A 130 15.56 -4.21 13.71
N ALA A 131 16.70 -4.19 13.02
CA ALA A 131 16.75 -4.22 11.56
C ALA A 131 16.11 -5.50 10.99
N LEU A 132 16.45 -6.67 11.53
CA LEU A 132 15.87 -7.96 11.10
C LEU A 132 14.35 -7.99 11.26
N ARG A 133 13.82 -7.54 12.40
CA ARG A 133 12.37 -7.50 12.64
C ARG A 133 11.66 -6.55 11.68
N ARG A 134 12.27 -5.41 11.39
CA ARG A 134 11.73 -4.44 10.43
C ARG A 134 11.64 -5.04 9.03
N ALA A 135 12.72 -5.64 8.53
CA ALA A 135 12.76 -6.29 7.23
C ALA A 135 11.73 -7.43 7.11
N VAL A 136 11.55 -8.23 8.17
CA VAL A 136 10.53 -9.29 8.21
C VAL A 136 9.11 -8.68 8.14
N SER A 137 8.84 -7.62 8.90
CA SER A 137 7.55 -6.95 8.90
C SER A 137 7.21 -6.34 7.54
N GLU A 138 8.16 -5.65 6.91
CA GLU A 138 8.00 -5.07 5.57
C GLU A 138 7.71 -6.17 4.53
N ARG A 139 8.46 -7.27 4.58
CA ARG A 139 8.20 -8.43 3.71
C ARG A 139 6.81 -9.03 3.94
N GLN A 140 6.35 -9.13 5.19
CA GLN A 140 5.01 -9.66 5.50
C GLN A 140 3.90 -8.76 4.96
N LEU A 141 4.06 -7.44 5.03
CA LEU A 141 3.12 -6.49 4.43
C LEU A 141 3.04 -6.68 2.91
N LEU A 142 4.18 -6.79 2.23
CA LEU A 142 4.23 -7.05 0.79
C LEU A 142 3.56 -8.39 0.43
N VAL A 143 3.82 -9.45 1.19
CA VAL A 143 3.18 -10.77 0.97
C VAL A 143 1.66 -10.69 1.20
N SER A 144 1.22 -9.96 2.23
CA SER A 144 -0.21 -9.77 2.52
C SER A 144 -0.90 -9.03 1.37
N GLU A 145 -0.28 -7.97 0.87
CA GLU A 145 -0.79 -7.19 -0.27
C GLU A 145 -0.86 -8.03 -1.55
N LEU A 146 0.19 -8.80 -1.84
CA LEU A 146 0.19 -9.74 -2.97
C LEU A 146 -0.93 -10.77 -2.84
N ASN A 147 -1.11 -11.39 -1.68
CA ASN A 147 -2.18 -12.36 -1.45
C ASN A 147 -3.57 -11.74 -1.63
N HIS A 148 -3.77 -10.52 -1.16
CA HIS A 148 -5.01 -9.79 -1.37
C HIS A 148 -5.28 -9.57 -2.87
N ARG A 149 -4.27 -9.16 -3.64
CA ARG A 149 -4.37 -8.98 -5.10
C ARG A 149 -4.68 -10.28 -5.83
N VAL A 150 -3.98 -11.36 -5.48
CA VAL A 150 -4.21 -12.70 -6.06
C VAL A 150 -5.64 -13.17 -5.77
N LYS A 151 -6.13 -13.00 -4.54
CA LYS A 151 -7.52 -13.35 -4.18
C LYS A 151 -8.53 -12.54 -5.00
N ASN A 152 -8.28 -11.24 -5.22
CA ASN A 152 -9.14 -10.40 -6.05
C ASN A 152 -9.17 -10.91 -7.50
N LEU A 153 -8.01 -11.24 -8.07
CA LEU A 153 -7.92 -11.79 -9.43
C LEU A 153 -8.68 -13.11 -9.57
N PHE A 154 -8.52 -14.05 -8.63
CA PHE A 154 -9.30 -15.29 -8.62
C PHE A 154 -10.80 -15.05 -8.47
N SER A 155 -11.22 -14.05 -7.69
CA SER A 155 -12.65 -13.71 -7.54
C SER A 155 -13.22 -13.21 -8.87
N VAL A 156 -12.45 -12.40 -9.60
CA VAL A 156 -12.82 -11.89 -10.91
C VAL A 156 -12.90 -13.01 -11.93
N VAL A 157 -11.88 -13.86 -12.04
CA VAL A 157 -11.88 -15.03 -12.93
C VAL A 157 -13.05 -15.96 -12.63
N GLY A 158 -13.30 -16.23 -11.34
CA GLY A 158 -14.45 -17.04 -10.90
C GLY A 158 -15.80 -16.42 -11.30
N GLY A 159 -15.91 -15.09 -11.27
CA GLY A 159 -17.05 -14.35 -11.80
C GLY A 159 -17.23 -14.58 -13.30
N ILE A 160 -16.17 -14.40 -14.10
CA ILE A 160 -16.21 -14.58 -15.56
C ILE A 160 -16.66 -16.01 -15.89
N VAL A 161 -16.05 -17.04 -15.28
CA VAL A 161 -16.41 -18.44 -15.51
C VAL A 161 -17.87 -18.72 -15.18
N ARG A 162 -18.39 -18.16 -14.07
CA ARG A 162 -19.80 -18.35 -13.67
C ARG A 162 -20.75 -17.78 -14.71
N VAL A 163 -20.45 -16.58 -15.22
CA VAL A 163 -21.36 -15.92 -16.16
C VAL A 163 -21.23 -16.51 -17.57
N SER A 164 -20.04 -16.88 -18.03
CA SER A 164 -19.86 -17.64 -19.30
C SER A 164 -20.62 -18.96 -19.31
N ARG A 165 -20.69 -19.67 -18.17
CA ARG A 165 -21.50 -20.89 -18.03
C ARG A 165 -23.01 -20.63 -18.09
N ALA A 166 -23.47 -19.50 -17.57
CA ALA A 166 -24.89 -19.15 -17.57
C ALA A 166 -25.39 -18.77 -18.98
N THR A 167 -24.52 -18.26 -19.83
CA THR A 167 -24.85 -17.73 -21.17
C THR A 167 -24.52 -18.70 -22.31
N GLY A 168 -23.87 -19.83 -22.02
CA GLY A 168 -23.57 -20.88 -23.00
C GLY A 168 -22.41 -20.52 -23.94
N GLU A 169 -21.52 -19.61 -23.55
CA GLU A 169 -20.36 -19.23 -24.36
C GLU A 169 -19.28 -20.32 -24.41
N ASP A 170 -18.58 -20.40 -25.55
CA ASP A 170 -17.49 -21.33 -25.79
C ASP A 170 -16.16 -20.85 -25.17
N ALA A 171 -15.23 -21.77 -24.91
CA ALA A 171 -13.98 -21.54 -24.19
C ALA A 171 -13.06 -20.48 -24.82
N ARG A 172 -13.24 -20.18 -26.12
CA ARG A 172 -12.55 -19.11 -26.83
C ARG A 172 -12.90 -17.73 -26.29
N ALA A 173 -14.19 -17.44 -26.08
CA ALA A 173 -14.64 -16.16 -25.55
C ALA A 173 -14.13 -15.90 -24.12
N LEU A 174 -14.00 -16.96 -23.31
CA LEU A 174 -13.36 -16.89 -21.99
C LEU A 174 -11.86 -16.58 -22.09
N SER A 175 -11.17 -17.21 -23.06
CA SER A 175 -9.72 -17.03 -23.26
C SER A 175 -9.38 -15.60 -23.68
N ASP A 176 -10.16 -15.02 -24.60
CA ASP A 176 -9.97 -13.64 -25.08
C ASP A 176 -10.07 -12.61 -23.94
N ARG A 177 -11.02 -12.82 -23.01
CA ARG A 177 -11.21 -11.97 -21.82
C ARG A 177 -10.06 -12.09 -20.83
N LEU A 178 -9.58 -13.30 -20.59
CA LEU A 178 -8.41 -13.54 -19.73
C LEU A 178 -7.17 -12.87 -20.32
N GLU A 179 -7.03 -12.86 -21.64
CA GLU A 179 -5.92 -12.18 -22.32
C GLU A 179 -6.03 -10.65 -22.20
N GLY A 180 -7.22 -10.09 -22.38
CA GLY A 180 -7.48 -8.66 -22.14
C GLY A 180 -7.14 -8.24 -20.70
N LEU A 181 -7.54 -9.05 -19.72
CA LEU A 181 -7.21 -8.84 -18.31
C LEU A 181 -5.70 -8.93 -18.06
N SER A 182 -5.02 -9.90 -18.67
CA SER A 182 -3.56 -10.06 -18.58
C SER A 182 -2.81 -8.83 -19.10
N ARG A 183 -3.22 -8.28 -20.26
CA ARG A 183 -2.63 -7.06 -20.84
C ARG A 183 -2.80 -5.84 -19.93
N ALA A 184 -4.00 -5.64 -19.39
CA ALA A 184 -4.23 -4.54 -18.45
C ALA A 184 -3.45 -4.71 -17.14
N HIS A 185 -3.32 -5.94 -16.65
CA HIS A 185 -2.54 -6.22 -15.44
C HIS A 185 -1.04 -5.97 -15.64
N ALA A 186 -0.52 -6.13 -16.87
CA ALA A 186 0.86 -5.76 -17.20
C ALA A 186 1.11 -4.24 -17.07
N LEU A 187 0.09 -3.39 -17.21
CA LEU A 187 0.19 -1.94 -17.01
C LEU A 187 0.37 -1.55 -15.53
N ILE A 188 -0.09 -2.40 -14.61
CA ILE A 188 0.02 -2.20 -13.15
C ILE A 188 1.41 -2.66 -12.64
N GLY A 189 2.09 -3.53 -13.38
CA GLY A 189 3.36 -4.18 -13.00
C GLY A 189 4.59 -3.28 -12.75
N PRO A 190 4.80 -2.12 -13.42
CA PRO A 190 6.02 -1.33 -13.25
C PRO A 190 6.16 -0.64 -11.87
N ALA A 191 5.09 -0.57 -11.07
CA ALA A 191 5.07 0.08 -9.77
C ALA A 191 5.86 -0.65 -8.65
N ILE A 192 6.41 -1.84 -8.94
CA ILE A 192 7.11 -2.71 -7.96
C ILE A 192 8.64 -2.64 -8.09
N HIS A 193 9.18 -2.10 -9.21
CA HIS A 193 10.63 -2.06 -9.49
C HIS A 193 11.21 -0.67 -9.69
N ALA A 194 10.39 0.38 -9.64
CA ALA A 194 10.90 1.74 -9.67
C ALA A 194 11.15 2.22 -8.24
N ASP A 195 12.32 2.81 -8.01
CA ASP A 195 12.77 3.55 -6.83
C ASP A 195 11.93 4.84 -6.56
N LYS A 196 10.67 4.84 -7.01
CA LYS A 196 9.72 5.94 -6.90
C LYS A 196 8.42 5.42 -6.27
N PRO A 197 7.77 6.22 -5.42
CA PRO A 197 6.48 5.86 -4.85
C PRO A 197 5.51 5.46 -5.97
N ALA A 198 4.81 4.34 -5.76
CA ALA A 198 3.70 3.88 -6.59
C ALA A 198 2.47 4.81 -6.48
N GLU A 199 2.68 6.12 -6.66
CA GLU A 199 1.65 7.16 -6.50
C GLU A 199 0.93 7.52 -7.80
N THR A 200 1.33 6.96 -8.94
CA THR A 200 0.63 7.21 -10.21
C THR A 200 -0.05 5.93 -10.66
N GLY A 201 -1.37 5.86 -10.45
CA GLY A 201 -2.23 4.87 -11.09
C GLY A 201 -2.05 4.87 -12.60
N THR A 202 -2.51 3.83 -13.29
CA THR A 202 -2.49 3.83 -14.76
C THR A 202 -3.49 4.88 -15.25
N GLY A 203 -3.07 5.79 -16.14
CA GLY A 203 -3.98 6.77 -16.75
C GLY A 203 -5.11 6.06 -17.50
N LEU A 204 -6.35 6.55 -17.37
CA LEU A 204 -7.51 5.97 -18.04
C LEU A 204 -7.33 5.92 -19.57
N ASN A 205 -6.67 6.91 -20.13
CA ASN A 205 -6.27 6.95 -21.54
C ASN A 205 -5.38 5.76 -21.93
N VAL A 206 -4.32 5.49 -21.16
CA VAL A 206 -3.37 4.40 -21.40
C VAL A 206 -4.08 3.05 -21.32
N LEU A 207 -4.99 2.90 -20.35
CA LEU A 207 -5.81 1.70 -20.21
C LEU A 207 -6.67 1.46 -21.45
N LEU A 208 -7.45 2.46 -21.88
CA LEU A 208 -8.34 2.35 -23.03
C LEU A 208 -7.57 2.11 -24.33
N GLU A 209 -6.47 2.82 -24.58
CA GLU A 209 -5.60 2.61 -25.74
C GLU A 209 -5.07 1.17 -25.78
N THR A 210 -4.61 0.63 -24.65
CA THR A 210 -4.09 -0.73 -24.56
C THR A 210 -5.16 -1.78 -24.84
N LEU A 211 -6.40 -1.55 -24.40
CA LEU A 211 -7.52 -2.46 -24.62
C LEU A 211 -8.04 -2.42 -26.06
N LEU A 212 -7.97 -1.25 -26.70
CA LEU A 212 -8.47 -1.02 -28.05
C LEU A 212 -7.43 -1.29 -29.15
N ALA A 213 -6.14 -1.26 -28.82
CA ALA A 213 -5.06 -1.50 -29.77
C ALA A 213 -5.21 -2.79 -30.62
N PRO A 214 -5.65 -3.95 -30.08
CA PRO A 214 -5.88 -5.15 -30.89
C PRO A 214 -6.93 -4.97 -32.00
N TRP A 215 -7.84 -4.01 -31.85
CA TRP A 215 -8.94 -3.72 -32.77
C TRP A 215 -8.62 -2.56 -33.73
N ALA A 216 -7.48 -1.89 -33.54
CA ALA A 216 -6.98 -0.82 -34.41
C ALA A 216 -6.37 -1.40 -35.69
N THR A 217 -7.23 -1.92 -36.58
CA THR A 217 -6.84 -2.44 -37.90
C THR A 217 -6.94 -1.36 -38.98
N SER A 218 -6.33 -1.58 -40.14
CA SER A 218 -6.39 -0.62 -41.25
C SER A 218 -7.85 -0.44 -41.71
N GLY A 219 -8.42 0.74 -41.47
CA GLY A 219 -9.79 1.10 -41.86
C GLY A 219 -10.75 1.39 -40.70
N THR A 220 -10.41 1.04 -39.46
CA THR A 220 -11.23 1.42 -38.29
C THR A 220 -10.97 2.86 -37.87
N ARG A 221 -12.03 3.61 -37.60
CA ARG A 221 -11.96 5.02 -37.16
C ARG A 221 -12.36 5.12 -35.70
N TRP A 222 -11.38 5.39 -34.84
CA TRP A 222 -11.65 5.59 -33.42
C TRP A 222 -10.85 6.75 -32.83
N ALA A 223 -11.40 7.37 -31.78
CA ALA A 223 -10.77 8.48 -31.07
C ALA A 223 -11.04 8.39 -29.56
N ILE A 224 -10.03 8.74 -28.77
CA ILE A 224 -10.11 8.85 -27.31
C ILE A 224 -9.80 10.30 -26.93
N ALA A 225 -10.62 10.91 -26.08
CA ALA A 225 -10.39 12.26 -25.58
C ALA A 225 -10.87 12.44 -24.14
N GLY A 226 -10.05 13.04 -23.27
CA GLY A 226 -10.50 13.39 -21.93
C GLY A 226 -9.38 13.81 -21.01
N ASP A 227 -9.75 14.13 -19.77
CA ASP A 227 -8.82 14.58 -18.73
C ASP A 227 -7.86 13.44 -18.30
N ASP A 228 -6.65 13.80 -17.86
CA ASP A 228 -5.70 12.81 -17.33
C ASP A 228 -6.14 12.37 -15.92
N ILE A 229 -6.67 11.14 -15.85
CA ILE A 229 -7.24 10.56 -14.62
C ILE A 229 -6.49 9.29 -14.30
N ALA A 230 -5.86 9.27 -13.12
CA ALA A 230 -5.23 8.08 -12.58
C ALA A 230 -6.30 7.08 -12.13
N VAL A 231 -6.15 5.82 -12.58
CA VAL A 231 -7.00 4.71 -12.19
C VAL A 231 -6.23 3.80 -11.23
N GLY A 232 -6.82 3.56 -10.07
CA GLY A 232 -6.32 2.66 -9.06
C GLY A 232 -6.41 1.18 -9.49
N PRO A 233 -5.69 0.27 -8.81
CA PRO A 233 -5.62 -1.13 -9.22
C PRO A 233 -6.97 -1.87 -9.20
N ARG A 234 -7.87 -1.53 -8.27
CA ARG A 234 -9.20 -2.16 -8.21
C ARG A 234 -10.06 -1.68 -9.37
N ALA A 235 -10.12 -0.36 -9.58
CA ALA A 235 -10.86 0.21 -10.69
C ALA A 235 -10.36 -0.28 -12.04
N THR A 236 -9.04 -0.41 -12.22
CA THR A 236 -8.42 -0.92 -13.46
C THR A 236 -8.96 -2.30 -13.85
N THR A 237 -9.15 -3.20 -12.89
CA THR A 237 -9.67 -4.56 -13.18
C THR A 237 -11.12 -4.52 -13.65
N SER A 238 -11.98 -3.77 -12.97
CA SER A 238 -13.41 -3.64 -13.32
C SER A 238 -13.59 -2.92 -14.66
N LEU A 239 -12.85 -1.83 -14.89
CA LEU A 239 -12.86 -1.08 -16.14
C LEU A 239 -12.34 -1.93 -17.31
N THR A 240 -11.28 -2.72 -17.08
CA THR A 240 -10.74 -3.62 -18.10
C THR A 240 -11.79 -4.57 -18.64
N LEU A 241 -12.53 -5.22 -17.75
CA LEU A 241 -13.58 -6.13 -18.17
C LEU A 241 -14.69 -5.40 -18.91
N ALA A 242 -15.19 -4.29 -18.37
CA ALA A 242 -16.27 -3.53 -19.00
C ALA A 242 -15.88 -3.04 -20.40
N PHE A 243 -14.72 -2.40 -20.55
CA PHE A 243 -14.29 -1.86 -21.84
C PHE A 243 -13.86 -2.96 -22.82
N HIS A 244 -13.33 -4.09 -22.34
CA HIS A 244 -13.07 -5.24 -23.20
C HIS A 244 -14.37 -5.80 -23.79
N GLU A 245 -15.47 -5.83 -23.01
CA GLU A 245 -16.78 -6.23 -23.54
C GLU A 245 -17.32 -5.25 -24.56
N LEU A 246 -17.26 -3.94 -24.27
CA LEU A 246 -17.72 -2.92 -25.21
C LEU A 246 -16.92 -2.98 -26.51
N ALA A 247 -15.59 -3.11 -26.43
CA ALA A 247 -14.73 -3.27 -27.61
C ALA A 247 -15.06 -4.53 -28.41
N THR A 248 -15.29 -5.66 -27.73
CA THR A 248 -15.66 -6.92 -28.39
C THR A 248 -17.02 -6.82 -29.07
N ASN A 249 -17.99 -6.14 -28.45
CA ASN A 249 -19.30 -5.91 -29.05
C ASN A 249 -19.21 -5.00 -30.27
N ALA A 250 -18.45 -3.91 -30.17
CA ALA A 250 -18.18 -3.01 -31.30
C ALA A 250 -17.52 -3.76 -32.47
N ALA A 251 -16.59 -4.68 -32.19
CA ALA A 251 -15.93 -5.49 -33.21
C ALA A 251 -16.84 -6.56 -33.83
N LYS A 252 -17.78 -7.14 -33.06
CA LYS A 252 -18.69 -8.17 -33.57
C LYS A 252 -19.88 -7.59 -34.31
N TYR A 253 -20.45 -6.50 -33.81
CA TYR A 253 -21.78 -6.03 -34.19
C TYR A 253 -21.84 -4.53 -34.52
N GLY A 254 -20.79 -3.77 -34.25
CA GLY A 254 -20.83 -2.30 -34.27
C GLY A 254 -19.72 -1.67 -35.09
N ALA A 255 -19.24 -0.52 -34.60
CA ALA A 255 -18.38 0.39 -35.37
C ALA A 255 -16.97 -0.16 -35.68
N LEU A 256 -16.51 -1.18 -34.95
CA LEU A 256 -15.21 -1.81 -35.17
C LEU A 256 -15.29 -3.08 -36.03
N SER A 257 -16.48 -3.43 -36.52
CA SER A 257 -16.69 -4.68 -37.27
C SER A 257 -16.12 -4.66 -38.69
N GLY A 258 -15.80 -3.48 -39.23
CA GLY A 258 -15.25 -3.32 -40.58
C GLY A 258 -16.26 -3.51 -41.71
N HIS A 259 -17.54 -3.77 -41.41
CA HIS A 259 -18.61 -3.89 -42.42
C HIS A 259 -19.01 -2.54 -43.02
N ASP A 260 -18.77 -1.46 -42.27
CA ASP A 260 -19.15 -0.10 -42.62
C ASP A 260 -17.93 0.80 -42.55
N ALA A 261 -17.53 1.31 -43.71
CA ALA A 261 -16.33 2.13 -43.82
C ALA A 261 -16.47 3.49 -43.11
N ASP A 262 -17.71 3.99 -42.96
CA ASP A 262 -18.00 5.29 -42.35
C ASP A 262 -18.32 5.20 -40.86
N ALA A 263 -18.33 3.98 -40.30
CA ALA A 263 -18.55 3.79 -38.88
C ALA A 263 -17.38 4.34 -38.05
N THR A 264 -17.72 4.98 -36.92
CA THR A 264 -16.72 5.57 -36.01
C THR A 264 -17.03 5.28 -34.55
N LEU A 265 -15.98 5.04 -33.76
CA LEU A 265 -16.02 4.89 -32.31
C LEU A 265 -15.37 6.10 -31.63
N MET A 266 -16.12 6.85 -30.84
CA MET A 266 -15.62 7.96 -30.03
C MET A 266 -15.78 7.64 -28.56
N ILE A 267 -14.69 7.77 -27.81
CA ILE A 267 -14.69 7.62 -26.36
C ILE A 267 -14.23 8.94 -25.77
N ASP A 268 -15.12 9.63 -25.09
CA ASP A 268 -14.80 10.89 -24.42
C ASP A 268 -15.17 10.87 -22.93
N TRP A 269 -14.43 11.60 -22.11
CA TRP A 269 -14.82 11.79 -20.71
C TRP A 269 -14.47 13.17 -20.18
N THR A 270 -15.23 13.59 -19.18
CA THR A 270 -15.06 14.86 -18.45
C THR A 270 -15.30 14.66 -16.96
N VAL A 271 -14.62 15.46 -16.15
CA VAL A 271 -14.91 15.52 -14.70
C VAL A 271 -16.01 16.54 -14.40
N GLU A 272 -17.11 16.07 -13.82
CA GLU A 272 -18.22 16.88 -13.32
C GLU A 272 -18.27 16.81 -11.79
N GLY A 273 -17.66 17.80 -11.11
CA GLY A 273 -17.61 17.82 -9.65
C GLY A 273 -16.73 16.69 -9.11
N THR A 274 -17.35 15.69 -8.46
CA THR A 274 -16.66 14.51 -7.91
C THR A 274 -16.78 13.27 -8.79
N ASP A 275 -17.43 13.40 -9.95
CA ASP A 275 -17.75 12.27 -10.82
C ASP A 275 -17.04 12.40 -12.17
N LEU A 276 -16.55 11.27 -12.67
CA LEU A 276 -16.22 11.06 -14.07
C LEU A 276 -17.51 10.75 -14.84
N VAL A 277 -17.73 11.48 -15.93
CA VAL A 277 -18.74 11.14 -16.94
C VAL A 277 -18.02 10.71 -18.21
N LEU A 278 -18.10 9.42 -18.53
CA LEU A 278 -17.50 8.83 -19.72
C LEU A 278 -18.60 8.44 -20.71
N ARG A 279 -18.37 8.76 -21.98
CA ARG A 279 -19.27 8.46 -23.09
C ARG A 279 -18.55 7.57 -24.08
N TRP A 280 -19.15 6.42 -24.34
CA TRP A 280 -18.78 5.53 -25.44
C TRP A 280 -19.81 5.68 -26.55
N ARG A 281 -19.41 6.20 -27.71
CA ARG A 281 -20.30 6.46 -28.83
C ARG A 281 -19.85 5.71 -30.08
N GLU A 282 -20.72 4.83 -30.58
CA GLU A 282 -20.59 4.20 -31.89
C GLU A 282 -21.56 4.87 -32.87
N THR A 283 -21.09 5.11 -34.09
CA THR A 283 -21.87 5.69 -35.19
C THR A 283 -21.72 4.84 -36.45
N GLY A 284 -22.75 4.77 -37.29
CA GLY A 284 -22.80 3.96 -38.50
C GLY A 284 -23.63 2.70 -38.30
N THR A 285 -23.12 1.55 -38.74
CA THR A 285 -23.80 0.26 -38.55
C THR A 285 -23.79 -0.14 -37.07
N CYS A 286 -24.86 0.24 -36.38
CA CYS A 286 -25.14 -0.15 -35.00
C CYS A 286 -26.38 -1.04 -34.96
N PRO A 287 -26.46 -2.02 -34.02
CA PRO A 287 -27.69 -2.76 -33.80
C PRO A 287 -28.86 -1.80 -33.50
N ALA A 288 -30.01 -2.00 -34.15
CA ALA A 288 -31.21 -1.22 -33.86
C ALA A 288 -31.69 -1.49 -32.42
N ALA A 289 -32.17 -0.45 -31.73
CA ALA A 289 -32.71 -0.51 -30.35
C ALA A 289 -33.75 -1.63 -30.15
N ASP A 290 -34.45 -2.00 -31.22
CA ASP A 290 -35.52 -3.02 -31.25
C ASP A 290 -35.03 -4.45 -31.49
N THR A 291 -33.72 -4.71 -31.46
CA THR A 291 -33.22 -6.08 -31.27
C THR A 291 -32.93 -6.26 -29.79
N PRO A 292 -33.90 -6.73 -28.97
CA PRO A 292 -33.55 -7.15 -27.62
C PRO A 292 -32.63 -8.35 -27.78
N ALA A 293 -31.35 -8.19 -27.50
CA ALA A 293 -30.60 -9.30 -26.93
C ALA A 293 -31.00 -9.33 -25.45
N PRO A 294 -31.96 -10.17 -25.03
CA PRO A 294 -32.39 -10.21 -23.64
C PRO A 294 -31.17 -10.52 -22.78
N GLY A 295 -30.71 -9.55 -21.96
CA GLY A 295 -29.64 -9.80 -21.00
C GLY A 295 -28.40 -10.49 -21.58
N GLY A 296 -27.89 -10.00 -22.73
CA GLY A 296 -26.62 -10.49 -23.27
C GLY A 296 -25.49 -10.39 -22.24
N PHE A 297 -24.58 -11.36 -22.25
CA PHE A 297 -23.49 -11.47 -21.27
C PHE A 297 -22.71 -10.15 -21.10
N GLY A 298 -22.34 -9.49 -22.20
CA GLY A 298 -21.57 -8.25 -22.15
C GLY A 298 -22.28 -7.15 -21.37
N THR A 299 -23.58 -6.95 -21.58
CA THR A 299 -24.39 -5.97 -20.85
C THR A 299 -24.51 -6.33 -19.36
N GLN A 300 -24.64 -7.62 -19.04
CA GLN A 300 -24.66 -8.08 -17.65
C GLN A 300 -23.30 -7.91 -16.95
N LEU A 301 -22.19 -8.15 -17.65
CA LEU A 301 -20.84 -8.02 -17.11
C LEU A 301 -20.46 -6.54 -16.88
N VAL A 302 -20.81 -5.66 -17.82
CA VAL A 302 -20.64 -4.21 -17.68
C VAL A 302 -21.43 -3.71 -16.46
N GLY A 303 -22.70 -4.14 -16.30
CA GLY A 303 -23.49 -3.79 -15.12
C GLY A 303 -22.91 -4.35 -13.81
N LEU A 304 -22.46 -5.61 -13.81
CA LEU A 304 -21.87 -6.24 -12.61
C LEU A 304 -20.57 -5.55 -12.16
N THR A 305 -19.76 -5.08 -13.11
CA THR A 305 -18.46 -4.46 -12.82
C THR A 305 -18.60 -2.97 -12.54
N LEU A 306 -19.15 -2.18 -13.47
CA LEU A 306 -19.26 -0.72 -13.32
C LEU A 306 -20.26 -0.32 -12.24
N THR A 307 -21.43 -0.95 -12.18
CA THR A 307 -22.43 -0.63 -11.15
C THR A 307 -22.22 -1.46 -9.88
N GLY A 308 -21.94 -2.76 -10.00
CA GLY A 308 -21.80 -3.64 -8.84
C GLY A 308 -20.51 -3.45 -8.04
N GLN A 309 -19.36 -3.26 -8.70
CA GLN A 309 -18.05 -3.16 -8.02
C GLN A 309 -17.59 -1.72 -7.81
N LEU A 310 -17.87 -0.83 -8.77
CA LEU A 310 -17.46 0.58 -8.68
C LEU A 310 -18.58 1.51 -8.22
N GLY A 311 -19.81 1.01 -8.05
CA GLY A 311 -20.95 1.81 -7.59
C GLY A 311 -21.41 2.89 -8.58
N GLY A 312 -21.03 2.77 -9.85
CA GLY A 312 -21.40 3.72 -10.90
C GLY A 312 -22.75 3.44 -11.55
N THR A 313 -23.13 4.29 -12.49
CA THR A 313 -24.32 4.11 -13.33
C THR A 313 -23.92 3.96 -14.79
N VAL A 314 -24.69 3.17 -15.53
CA VAL A 314 -24.51 2.99 -16.98
C VAL A 314 -25.88 3.16 -17.63
N GLU A 315 -25.99 4.15 -18.51
CA GLU A 315 -27.17 4.36 -19.34
C GLU A 315 -26.83 4.01 -20.79
N THR A 316 -27.72 3.34 -21.49
CA THR A 316 -27.51 2.95 -22.90
C THR A 316 -28.65 3.47 -23.75
N THR A 317 -28.30 4.20 -24.80
CA THR A 317 -29.26 4.69 -25.80
C THR A 317 -28.84 4.22 -27.18
N ALA A 318 -29.82 3.75 -27.97
CA ALA A 318 -29.60 3.30 -29.33
C ALA A 318 -30.68 3.87 -30.25
N GLY A 319 -30.31 4.33 -31.44
CA GLY A 319 -31.23 4.91 -32.41
C GLY A 319 -30.50 5.65 -33.53
N ASP A 320 -31.12 5.74 -34.71
CA ASP A 320 -30.61 6.52 -35.85
C ASP A 320 -29.16 6.22 -36.25
N GLY A 321 -28.72 4.97 -36.13
CA GLY A 321 -27.34 4.55 -36.44
C GLY A 321 -26.32 4.98 -35.39
N ILE A 322 -26.77 5.32 -34.18
CA ILE A 322 -25.93 5.70 -33.04
C ILE A 322 -26.22 4.77 -31.86
N LEU A 323 -25.16 4.29 -31.21
CA LEU A 323 -25.20 3.59 -29.93
C LEU A 323 -24.33 4.36 -28.93
N ASN A 324 -24.93 4.81 -27.82
CA ASN A 324 -24.20 5.46 -26.72
C ASN A 324 -24.27 4.62 -25.45
N HIS A 325 -23.15 4.52 -24.74
CA HIS A 325 -23.09 4.16 -23.33
C HIS A 325 -22.55 5.32 -22.52
N ASP A 326 -23.40 5.89 -21.65
CA ASP A 326 -23.03 6.94 -20.72
C ASP A 326 -22.75 6.33 -19.34
N VAL A 327 -21.50 6.42 -18.91
CA VAL A 327 -20.98 5.83 -17.67
C VAL A 327 -20.64 6.93 -16.69
N ARG A 328 -21.22 6.87 -15.48
CA ARG A 328 -20.90 7.79 -14.38
C ARG A 328 -20.21 7.05 -13.24
N LEU A 329 -19.03 7.50 -12.85
CA LEU A 329 -18.22 6.88 -11.79
C LEU A 329 -17.67 7.96 -10.86
N SER A 330 -17.66 7.74 -9.54
CA SER A 330 -17.01 8.67 -8.61
C SER A 330 -15.48 8.61 -8.75
N LEU A 331 -14.80 9.76 -8.66
CA LEU A 331 -13.34 9.83 -8.63
C LEU A 331 -12.73 9.07 -7.43
N ASP A 332 -13.44 8.98 -6.30
CA ASP A 332 -13.04 8.16 -5.15
C ASP A 332 -13.11 6.66 -5.48
N ALA A 333 -14.08 6.23 -6.29
CA ALA A 333 -14.15 4.84 -6.74
C ALA A 333 -13.03 4.51 -7.74
N LEU A 334 -12.64 5.48 -8.58
CA LEU A 334 -11.58 5.32 -9.59
C LEU A 334 -10.18 5.30 -9.00
N SER A 335 -9.93 6.01 -7.91
CA SER A 335 -8.61 6.09 -7.27
C SER A 335 -8.26 4.89 -6.37
N ARG A 336 -9.20 3.97 -6.15
CA ARG A 336 -9.07 2.80 -5.26
C ARG A 336 -8.50 1.53 -5.91
#